data_AF-A0A6J5UT10-F1
#
_entry.id   AF-A0A6J5UT10-F1
#
_cell.length_a   1.000
_cell.length_b   1.000
_cell.length_c   1.000
_cell.angle_alpha   90.00
_cell.angle_beta   90.00
_cell.angle_gamma   90.00
#
_symmetry.space_group_name_H-M   'P 1'
#
loop_
_entity.id
_entity.type
_entity.pdbx_description
1 polymer ?
#
loop_
_entity_poly.entity_id
_entity_poly.type
_entity_poly.pdbx_seq_one_letter_code
_entity_poly.pdbx_strand_id
1 'polypeptide(L)' 'MAAKTELGSLTVQELLGKGKGEQVPEKYIHKVGAPNASSAQLMDIPVIDLGLLLTPSSITAQQLEKLRSALTTWGCFQV' A
#
# COMPACT_ATOMS: atom_id res chain seq x y z
N MET A 1 -38.07 17.50 -10.44
CA MET A 1 -37.08 16.73 -11.20
C MET A 1 -35.76 16.77 -10.46
N ALA A 2 -35.37 15.70 -9.78
CA ALA A 2 -34.08 15.63 -9.10
C ALA A 2 -33.04 15.08 -10.06
N ALA A 3 -31.98 15.84 -10.32
CA ALA A 3 -30.88 15.45 -11.18
C ALA A 3 -30.14 14.26 -10.54
N LYS A 4 -30.27 13.08 -11.18
CA LYS A 4 -29.48 11.90 -10.90
C LYS A 4 -28.05 12.22 -11.33
N THR A 5 -27.25 12.74 -10.40
CA THR A 5 -25.87 13.16 -10.68
C THR A 5 -25.09 11.90 -11.07
N GLU A 6 -24.60 11.87 -12.31
CA GLU A 6 -23.90 10.72 -12.86
C GLU A 6 -22.59 10.52 -12.12
N LEU A 7 -22.56 9.51 -11.23
CA LEU A 7 -21.43 9.10 -10.40
C LEU A 7 -20.17 8.67 -11.21
N GLY A 8 -20.25 8.70 -12.54
CA GLY A 8 -19.17 8.29 -13.47
C GLY A 8 -18.21 9.40 -13.88
N SER A 9 -18.52 10.69 -13.61
CA SER A 9 -17.70 11.83 -14.06
C SER A 9 -16.88 12.50 -12.95
N LEU A 10 -17.09 12.09 -11.69
CA LEU A 10 -16.43 12.69 -10.52
C LEU A 10 -15.23 11.86 -10.09
N THR A 11 -14.13 12.54 -9.74
CA THR A 11 -13.00 11.90 -9.06
C THR A 11 -13.40 11.41 -7.67
N VAL A 12 -12.67 10.43 -7.14
CA VAL A 12 -12.90 9.91 -5.77
C VAL A 12 -12.79 11.04 -4.73
N GLN A 13 -11.85 11.97 -4.91
CA GLN A 13 -11.69 13.12 -4.03
C GLN A 13 -12.92 14.05 -4.06
N GLU A 14 -13.49 14.32 -5.23
CA GLU A 14 -14.71 15.13 -5.35
C GLU A 14 -15.94 14.42 -4.78
N LEU A 15 -16.01 13.10 -4.91
CA LEU A 15 -17.07 12.29 -4.31
C LEU A 15 -17.06 12.40 -2.78
N LEU A 16 -15.87 12.38 -2.16
CA LEU A 16 -15.70 12.57 -0.72
C LEU A 16 -15.99 14.01 -0.28
N GLY A 17 -15.61 15.01 -1.09
CA GLY A 17 -15.84 16.42 -0.78
C GLY A 17 -17.29 16.89 -0.97
N LYS A 18 -18.05 16.25 -1.88
CA LYS A 18 -19.46 16.56 -2.15
C LYS A 18 -20.44 15.74 -1.31
N GLY A 19 -20.01 14.56 -0.85
CA GLY A 19 -20.81 13.72 0.05
C GLY A 19 -20.79 14.30 1.46
N LYS A 20 -21.97 14.60 2.03
CA LYS A 20 -22.15 14.46 3.48
C LYS A 20 -21.64 13.05 3.81
N GLY A 21 -20.52 12.94 4.52
CA GLY A 21 -19.66 11.75 4.61
C GLY A 21 -20.29 10.51 5.26
N GLU A 22 -21.48 10.09 4.84
CA GLU A 22 -22.23 9.02 5.49
C GLU A 22 -22.17 7.69 4.73
N GLN A 23 -21.77 7.64 3.45
CA GLN A 23 -21.65 6.34 2.78
C GLN A 23 -20.68 6.31 1.59
N VAL A 24 -19.72 5.37 1.66
CA VAL A 24 -18.88 4.97 0.52
C VAL A 24 -19.79 4.36 -0.55
N PRO A 25 -19.74 4.79 -1.82
CA PRO A 25 -20.57 4.22 -2.87
C PRO A 25 -20.36 2.71 -3.00
N GLU A 26 -21.44 1.95 -3.17
CA GLU A 26 -21.43 0.47 -3.18
C GLU A 26 -20.43 -0.13 -4.18
N LYS A 27 -20.18 0.56 -5.30
CA LYS A 27 -19.20 0.14 -6.32
C LYS A 27 -17.75 0.07 -5.82
N TYR A 28 -17.43 0.74 -4.71
CA TYR A 28 -16.12 0.68 -4.04
C TYR A 28 -16.09 -0.27 -2.84
N ILE A 29 -17.23 -0.84 -2.45
CA ILE A 29 -17.32 -1.78 -1.33
C ILE A 29 -17.02 -3.17 -1.84
N HIS A 30 -15.81 -3.65 -1.56
CA HIS A 30 -15.42 -5.02 -1.87
C HIS A 30 -15.72 -5.93 -0.66
N LYS A 31 -16.75 -6.79 -0.77
CA LYS A 31 -17.07 -7.80 0.25
C LYS A 31 -16.07 -8.97 0.14
N VAL A 32 -14.84 -8.74 0.56
CA VAL A 32 -13.94 -9.84 0.91
C VAL A 32 -14.45 -10.38 2.24
N GLY A 33 -14.79 -11.67 2.28
CA GLY A 33 -15.15 -12.36 3.53
C GLY A 33 -14.09 -12.00 4.57
N ALA A 34 -14.55 -11.59 5.76
CA ALA A 34 -13.74 -10.87 6.75
C ALA A 34 -12.28 -11.34 6.70
N PRO A 35 -11.33 -10.45 6.33
CA PRO A 35 -9.94 -10.83 6.42
C PRO A 35 -9.74 -11.34 7.84
N ASN A 36 -9.15 -12.52 7.97
CA ASN A 36 -8.74 -13.06 9.26
C ASN A 36 -7.65 -12.13 9.82
N ALA A 37 -8.06 -10.96 10.31
CA ALA A 37 -7.18 -9.92 10.82
C ALA A 37 -6.32 -10.44 11.98
N SER A 38 -6.71 -11.56 12.59
CA SER A 38 -5.92 -12.30 13.57
C SER A 38 -4.78 -13.15 13.01
N SER A 39 -4.64 -13.31 11.69
CA SER A 39 -3.62 -14.16 11.06
C SER A 39 -2.51 -13.39 10.34
N ALA A 40 -2.69 -12.10 10.07
CA ALA A 40 -1.63 -11.28 9.50
C ALA A 40 -0.70 -10.86 10.64
N GLN A 41 0.43 -11.55 10.78
CA GLN A 41 1.50 -11.10 11.67
C GLN A 41 1.92 -9.70 11.21
N LEU A 42 1.92 -8.74 12.15
CA LEU A 42 2.47 -7.43 11.88
C LEU A 42 3.98 -7.61 11.66
N MET A 43 4.41 -7.55 10.41
CA MET A 43 5.81 -7.66 10.04
C MET A 43 6.25 -6.35 9.40
N ASP A 44 7.41 -5.86 9.79
CA ASP A 44 8.02 -4.67 9.18
C ASP A 44 8.60 -4.99 7.81
N ILE A 45 8.25 -4.18 6.82
CA ILE A 45 8.80 -4.27 5.47
C ILE A 45 10.32 -3.98 5.54
N PRO A 46 11.18 -4.78 4.90
CA PRO A 46 12.62 -4.56 4.91
C PRO A 46 12.99 -3.18 4.34
N VAL A 47 13.91 -2.47 5.01
CA VAL A 47 14.45 -1.18 4.56
C VAL A 47 15.88 -1.39 4.02
N ILE A 48 16.17 -0.93 2.81
CA ILE A 48 17.46 -1.09 2.14
C ILE A 48 18.12 0.27 1.96
N ASP A 49 19.24 0.49 2.63
CA ASP A 49 19.99 1.73 2.46
C ASP A 49 20.81 1.67 1.16
N LEU A 50 20.33 2.37 0.12
CA LEU A 50 21.00 2.43 -1.17
C LEU A 50 22.36 3.14 -1.11
N GLY A 51 22.54 4.09 -0.18
CA GLY A 51 23.81 4.78 0.02
C GLY A 51 24.89 3.81 0.49
N LEU A 52 24.55 2.92 1.43
CA LEU A 52 25.46 1.88 1.93
C LEU A 52 25.72 0.76 0.90
N LEU A 53 24.76 0.49 0.01
CA LEU A 53 24.97 -0.43 -1.11
C LEU A 53 25.94 0.11 -2.15
N LEU A 54 25.85 1.40 -2.45
CA LEU A 54 26.64 2.04 -3.51
C LEU A 54 28.03 2.49 -3.01
N THR A 55 28.21 2.60 -1.70
CA THR A 55 29.50 2.99 -1.10
C THR A 55 30.34 1.75 -0.81
N PRO A 56 31.53 1.59 -1.42
CA PRO A 56 32.39 0.43 -1.16
C PRO A 56 32.88 0.44 0.29
N SER A 57 32.33 -0.47 1.08
CA SER A 57 32.64 -0.62 2.50
C SER A 57 32.44 -2.09 2.92
N SER A 58 32.89 -2.44 4.12
CA SER A 58 32.60 -3.75 4.71
C SER A 58 31.09 -4.00 4.89
N ILE A 59 30.28 -2.94 4.95
CA ILE A 59 28.82 -2.99 5.15
C ILE A 59 28.06 -3.30 3.85
N THR A 60 28.66 -3.07 2.68
CA THR A 60 28.03 -3.30 1.38
C THR A 60 27.56 -4.74 1.22
N ALA A 61 28.37 -5.72 1.65
CA ALA A 61 28.00 -7.13 1.58
C ALA A 61 26.78 -7.46 2.45
N GLN A 62 26.68 -6.85 3.63
CA GLN A 62 25.53 -7.01 4.54
C GLN A 62 24.26 -6.39 3.94
N GLN A 63 24.36 -5.21 3.33
CA GLN A 63 23.21 -4.59 2.67
C GLN A 63 22.76 -5.36 1.43
N LEU A 64 23.70 -5.93 0.67
CA LEU A 64 23.38 -6.74 -0.50
C LEU A 64 22.67 -8.05 -0.10
N GLU A 65 23.09 -8.68 1.00
CA GLU A 65 22.40 -9.84 1.57
C GLU A 65 20.98 -9.46 2.01
N LYS A 66 20.81 -8.33 2.71
CA LYS A 66 19.50 -7.82 3.12
C LYS A 66 18.58 -7.59 1.91
N LEU A 67 19.11 -7.00 0.84
CA LEU A 67 18.37 -6.79 -0.42
C LEU A 67 17.94 -8.12 -1.06
N ARG A 68 18.86 -9.08 -1.15
CA ARG A 68 18.55 -10.43 -1.66
C ARG A 68 17.47 -11.11 -0.83
N SER A 69 17.57 -11.04 0.49
CA SER A 69 16.59 -11.60 1.42
C SER A 69 15.21 -10.97 1.22
N ALA A 70 15.13 -9.64 1.16
CA ALA A 70 13.88 -8.91 0.94
C ALA A 70 13.22 -9.29 -0.41
N LEU A 71 14.00 -9.34 -1.49
CA LEU A 71 13.50 -9.75 -2.81
C LEU A 71 12.97 -11.19 -2.82
N THR A 72 13.63 -12.10 -2.09
CA THR A 72 13.29 -13.53 -2.09
C THR A 72 12.12 -13.86 -1.18
N THR A 73 11.97 -13.16 -0.06
CA THR A 73 10.99 -13.50 1.00
C THR A 73 9.79 -12.56 1.06
N TRP A 74 9.97 -11.28 0.69
CA TRP A 74 8.91 -10.26 0.72
C TRP A 74 8.40 -9.87 -0.66
N GLY A 75 9.28 -9.83 -1.66
CA GLY A 75 8.98 -9.29 -2.99
C GLY A 75 8.87 -7.76 -3.02
N CYS A 76 8.98 -7.08 -1.87
CA CYS A 76 9.03 -5.63 -1.76
C CYS A 76 9.95 -5.19 -0.61
N PHE A 77 10.41 -3.93 -0.66
CA PHE A 77 11.24 -3.28 0.34
C PHE A 77 11.11 -1.75 0.24
N GLN A 78 11.53 -1.04 1.28
CA GLN A 78 11.69 0.42 1.31
C GLN A 78 13.15 0.80 1.05
N VAL A 79 13.41 2.02 0.57
CA VAL A 79 14.75 2.53 0.26
C VAL A 79 15.08 3.82 0.98
#